data_AF-G0N1U7-F1
#
_entry.id   AF-G0N1U7-F1
#
_cell.length_a   1.000
_cell.length_b   1.000
_cell.length_c   1.000
_cell.angle_alpha   90.00
_cell.angle_beta   90.00
_cell.angle_gamma   90.00
#
_symmetry.space_group_name_H-M   'P 1'
#
loop_
_entity.id
_entity.type
_entity.pdbx_description
1 polymer ?
#
loop_
_entity_poly.entity_id
_entity_poly.type
_entity_poly.pdbx_seq_one_letter_code
_entity_poly.pdbx_strand_id
1 'polypeptide(L)' 'MNDQEKNPDFCLPRAVQKGFQKFVLQYNREFDLAAPFLIGMVCLSIRPQSIVLLAFYRVISTAFFTIFLLRVFYILFC' A
#
# COMPACT_ATOMS: atom_id res chain seq x y z
N MET A 1 14.45 30.33 -16.38
CA MET A 1 13.59 30.29 -15.17
C MET A 1 13.29 28.82 -14.93
N ASN A 2 13.59 28.34 -13.72
CA ASN A 2 13.53 26.92 -13.35
C ASN A 2 12.09 26.43 -13.32
N ASP A 3 11.74 25.51 -14.20
CA ASP A 3 10.60 24.62 -14.05
C ASP A 3 10.90 23.66 -12.89
N GLN A 4 10.79 24.16 -11.65
CA GLN A 4 10.48 23.31 -10.50
C GLN A 4 9.04 22.85 -10.68
N GLU A 5 8.90 21.86 -11.55
CA GLU A 5 7.75 20.99 -11.64
C GLU A 5 7.40 20.57 -10.21
N LYS A 6 6.25 21.07 -9.74
CA LYS A 6 5.63 20.74 -8.46
C LYS A 6 5.41 19.23 -8.42
N ASN A 7 6.45 18.48 -8.06
CA ASN A 7 6.26 17.14 -7.54
C ASN A 7 5.35 17.32 -6.32
N PRO A 8 4.16 16.70 -6.28
CA PRO A 8 3.32 16.81 -5.11
C PRO A 8 4.16 16.36 -3.90
N ASP A 9 4.05 17.06 -2.76
CA ASP A 9 4.84 16.78 -1.54
C ASP A 9 4.75 15.31 -1.06
N PHE A 10 3.80 14.56 -1.61
CA PHE A 10 3.57 13.14 -1.44
C PHE A 10 4.57 12.22 -2.18
N CYS A 11 5.20 12.69 -3.26
CA CYS A 11 6.13 11.91 -4.08
C CYS A 11 7.52 11.85 -3.44
N LEU A 12 7.77 10.80 -2.67
CA LEU A 12 9.06 10.57 -2.02
C LEU A 12 10.16 10.28 -3.05
N PRO A 13 11.23 11.09 -3.12
CA PRO A 13 12.33 10.82 -4.03
C PRO A 13 12.95 9.45 -3.73
N ARG A 14 13.26 8.69 -4.79
CA ARG A 14 13.78 7.30 -4.71
C ARG A 14 15.01 7.16 -3.80
N ALA A 15 15.80 8.23 -3.66
CA ALA A 15 16.96 8.28 -2.79
C ALA A 15 16.63 8.22 -1.28
N VAL A 16 15.40 8.60 -0.89
CA VAL A 16 14.93 8.65 0.50
C VAL A 16 14.15 7.38 0.88
N GLN A 17 13.59 6.67 -0.10
CA GLN A 17 12.82 5.45 0.15
C GLN A 17 13.74 4.30 0.61
N LYS A 18 13.72 4.00 1.92
CA LYS A 18 14.45 2.87 2.53
C LYS A 18 13.49 1.93 3.27
N GLY A 19 13.84 0.64 3.28
CA GLY A 19 13.13 -0.40 4.05
C GLY A 19 11.64 -0.48 3.74
N PHE A 20 10.82 -0.30 4.77
CA PHE A 20 9.35 -0.40 4.70
C PHE A 20 8.74 0.56 3.68
N GLN A 21 9.27 1.78 3.51
CA GLN A 21 8.72 2.74 2.53
C GLN A 21 8.94 2.28 1.08
N LYS A 22 10.10 1.67 0.79
CA LYS A 22 10.38 1.08 -0.53
C LYS A 22 9.48 -0.12 -0.80
N PHE A 23 9.25 -0.94 0.23
CA PHE A 23 8.28 -2.04 0.14
C PHE A 23 6.87 -1.51 -0.06
N VAL A 24 6.45 -0.44 0.62
CA VAL A 24 5.11 0.12 0.47
C VAL A 24 4.92 0.83 -0.87
N LEU A 25 5.92 1.50 -1.43
CA LEU A 25 5.73 2.40 -2.59
C LEU A 25 6.32 1.91 -3.92
N GLN A 26 7.33 1.03 -3.91
CA GLN A 26 8.21 0.87 -5.07
C GLN A 26 8.69 -0.57 -5.29
N TYR A 27 7.76 -1.53 -5.38
CA TYR A 27 8.08 -2.88 -5.81
C TYR A 27 7.68 -3.07 -7.29
N ASN A 28 8.69 -3.26 -8.14
CA ASN A 28 8.66 -3.04 -9.59
C ASN A 28 7.95 -4.10 -10.46
N ARG A 29 7.15 -5.03 -9.90
CA ARG A 29 6.44 -6.03 -10.72
C ARG A 29 4.97 -5.66 -10.85
N GLU A 30 4.38 -5.77 -12.04
CA GLU A 30 2.94 -5.50 -12.28
C GLU A 30 2.01 -6.33 -11.37
N PHE A 31 2.49 -7.50 -10.92
CA PHE A 31 1.80 -8.36 -9.94
C PHE A 31 1.75 -7.81 -8.52
N ASP A 32 2.52 -6.76 -8.21
CA ASP A 32 2.67 -6.24 -6.86
C ASP A 32 1.56 -5.24 -6.49
N LEU A 33 0.92 -4.60 -7.47
CA LEU A 33 -0.24 -3.75 -7.19
C LEU A 33 -1.38 -4.60 -6.61
N ALA A 34 -1.61 -5.78 -7.17
CA ALA A 34 -2.68 -6.68 -6.73
C ALA A 34 -2.37 -7.40 -5.40
N ALA A 35 -1.11 -7.54 -5.01
CA ALA A 35 -0.71 -8.28 -3.81
C ALA A 35 -1.37 -7.78 -2.50
N PRO A 36 -1.29 -6.49 -2.12
CA PRO A 36 -1.96 -5.99 -0.91
C PRO A 36 -3.48 -6.13 -1.00
N PHE A 37 -4.07 -5.93 -2.19
CA PHE A 37 -5.50 -6.14 -2.40
C PHE A 37 -5.92 -7.60 -2.17
N LEU A 38 -5.19 -8.55 -2.76
CA LEU A 38 -5.45 -9.99 -2.62
C LEU A 38 -5.28 -10.47 -1.17
N ILE A 39 -4.23 -10.01 -0.47
CA ILE A 39 -4.03 -10.32 0.95
C ILE A 39 -5.20 -9.78 1.79
N GLY A 40 -5.62 -8.53 1.53
CA GLY A 40 -6.78 -7.93 2.18
C GLY A 40 -8.07 -8.74 1.98
N MET A 41 -8.32 -9.22 0.75
CA MET A 41 -9.47 -10.05 0.40
C MET A 41 -9.43 -11.43 1.07
N VAL A 42 -8.26 -12.07 1.12
CA VAL A 42 -8.07 -13.37 1.80
C VAL A 42 -8.31 -13.24 3.31
N CYS A 43 -7.82 -12.17 3.94
CA CYS A 43 -8.08 -11.94 5.37
C CYS A 43 -9.58 -11.76 5.68
N LEU A 44 -10.36 -11.20 4.75
CA LEU A 44 -11.82 -11.05 4.90
C LEU A 44 -12.59 -12.34 4.67
N SER A 45 -12.07 -13.25 3.84
CA SER A 45 -12.74 -14.53 3.55
C SER A 45 -12.58 -15.56 4.66
N ILE A 46 -11.55 -15.41 5.51
CA ILE A 46 -11.37 -16.24 6.69
C ILE A 46 -12.45 -15.89 7.73
N ARG A 47 -13.24 -16.90 8.13
CA ARG A 47 -14.21 -16.80 9.23
C ARG A 47 -13.61 -17.42 10.50
N PRO A 48 -12.90 -16.66 11.33
CA PRO A 48 -12.37 -17.18 12.57
C PRO A 48 -13.50 -17.41 13.59
N GLN A 49 -13.33 -18.43 14.44
CA GLN A 49 -14.27 -18.70 15.53
C GLN A 49 -14.15 -17.71 16.70
N SER A 50 -13.03 -17.00 16.83
CA SER A 50 -12.77 -16.03 17.89
C SER A 50 -12.98 -14.59 17.42
N ILE A 51 -13.70 -13.80 18.23
CA ILE A 51 -13.95 -12.36 17.99
C ILE A 51 -12.64 -11.56 17.94
N VAL A 52 -11.66 -11.91 18.78
CA VAL A 52 -10.35 -11.25 18.81
C VAL A 52 -9.61 -11.47 17.49
N LEU A 53 -9.65 -12.69 16.98
CA LEU A 53 -9.04 -13.05 15.70
C LEU A 53 -9.78 -12.37 14.53
N LEU A 54 -11.12 -12.29 14.59
CA LEU A 54 -11.93 -11.55 13.61
C LEU A 54 -11.53 -10.07 13.53
N ALA A 55 -11.39 -9.42 14.69
CA ALA A 55 -10.96 -8.04 14.76
C ALA A 55 -9.54 -7.87 14.20
N PHE A 56 -8.62 -8.76 14.55
CA PHE A 56 -7.24 -8.76 14.05
C PHE A 56 -7.17 -8.89 12.52
N TYR A 57 -7.90 -9.85 11.93
CA TYR A 57 -7.95 -10.01 10.47
C TYR A 57 -8.57 -8.81 9.76
N ARG A 58 -9.58 -8.16 10.36
CA ARG A 58 -10.15 -6.92 9.82
C ARG A 58 -9.14 -5.78 9.84
N VAL A 59 -8.44 -5.56 10.95
CA VAL A 59 -7.39 -4.53 11.06
C VAL A 59 -6.28 -4.75 10.04
N ILE A 60 -5.82 -6.00 9.89
CA ILE A 60 -4.83 -6.37 8.87
C ILE A 60 -5.37 -6.09 7.47
N SER A 61 -6.59 -6.51 7.16
CA SER A 61 -7.19 -6.28 5.86
C SER A 61 -7.27 -4.78 5.53
N THR A 62 -7.75 -3.96 6.47
CA THR A 62 -7.83 -2.51 6.30
C THR A 62 -6.45 -1.88 6.08
N ALA A 63 -5.41 -2.34 6.78
CA ALA A 63 -4.05 -1.86 6.58
C ALA A 63 -3.54 -2.17 5.16
N PHE A 64 -3.77 -3.38 4.67
CA PHE A 64 -3.39 -3.77 3.31
C PHE A 64 -4.18 -3.02 2.23
N PHE A 65 -5.48 -2.79 2.42
CA PHE A 65 -6.28 -1.94 1.52
C PHE A 65 -5.78 -0.50 1.50
N THR A 66 -5.42 0.06 2.66
CA THR A 66 -4.85 1.42 2.74
C THR A 66 -3.53 1.50 1.99
N ILE A 67 -2.65 0.50 2.12
CA ILE A 67 -1.40 0.41 1.37
C ILE A 67 -1.66 0.30 -0.14
N PHE A 68 -2.64 -0.49 -0.56
CA PHE A 68 -3.04 -0.58 -1.96
C PHE A 68 -3.47 0.78 -2.51
N LEU A 69 -4.37 1.49 -1.81
CA LEU A 69 -4.82 2.81 -2.22
C LEU A 69 -3.64 3.78 -2.28
N LEU A 70 -2.79 3.83 -1.25
CA LEU A 70 -1.58 4.67 -1.23
C LEU A 70 -0.67 4.37 -2.43
N ARG A 71 -0.49 3.10 -2.82
CA ARG A 71 0.25 2.73 -4.04
C ARG A 71 -0.40 3.23 -5.31
N VAL A 72 -1.73 3.06 -5.44
CA VAL A 72 -2.48 3.54 -6.61
C VAL A 72 -2.38 5.06 -6.73
N PHE A 73 -2.60 5.78 -5.63
CA PHE A 73 -2.40 7.23 -5.59
C PHE A 73 -0.96 7.61 -5.93
N TYR A 74 0.04 6.91 -5.39
CA TYR A 74 1.44 7.18 -5.72
C TYR A 74 1.74 6.99 -7.22
N ILE A 75 1.21 5.94 -7.86
CA ILE A 75 1.42 5.70 -9.30
C ILE A 75 0.67 6.71 -10.17
N LEU A 76 -0.54 7.13 -9.77
CA LEU A 76 -1.35 8.08 -10.53
C LEU A 76 -0.79 9.51 -10.48
N PHE A 77 -0.15 9.88 -9.37
CA PHE A 77 0.20 11.27 -9.09
C PHE A 77 1.72 11.57 -9.09
N CYS A 78 2.63 10.59 -9.27
CA CYS A 78 4.10 10.78 -9.18
C CYS A 78 4.93 10.48 -10.45
#